data_AF-A0AAE8ZMA5-F1
#
_entry.id   AF-A0AAE8ZMA5-F1
#
_cell.length_a   1.000
_cell.length_b   1.000
_cell.length_c   1.000
_cell.angle_alpha   90.00
_cell.angle_beta   90.00
_cell.angle_gamma   90.00
#
_symmetry.space_group_name_H-M   'P 1'
#
loop_
_entity.id
_entity.type
_entity.pdbx_description
1 polymer ?
#
loop_
_entity_poly.entity_id
_entity_poly.type
_entity_poly.pdbx_seq_one_letter_code
_entity_poly.pdbx_strand_id
1 'polypeptide(L)'
;MIADLFDSNFQYLSCDINYSKDKAVRYLASQKENTKYTFYFKKLILSENRIVFTYLVFGFGNGKNTMVLEFDPKSGQLNYGYNQQCIDY
;
A
#
# COMPACT_ATOMS: atom_id res chain seq x y z
N MET A 1 -16.92 2.21 -0.88
CA MET A 1 -16.04 3.23 -1.51
C MET A 1 -14.58 2.82 -1.28
N ILE A 2 -13.62 3.22 -2.14
CA ILE A 2 -12.21 2.83 -1.95
C ILE A 2 -11.64 3.29 -0.59
N ALA A 3 -12.17 4.39 -0.04
CA ALA A 3 -11.80 4.89 1.28
C ALA A 3 -12.14 3.93 2.43
N ASP A 4 -13.10 3.03 2.25
CA ASP A 4 -13.53 2.09 3.31
C ASP A 4 -12.50 0.98 3.52
N LEU A 5 -11.59 0.78 2.56
CA LEU A 5 -10.48 -0.16 2.65
C LEU A 5 -9.34 0.30 3.57
N PHE A 6 -9.36 1.56 4.01
CA PHE A 6 -8.28 2.16 4.80
C PHE A 6 -8.79 2.54 6.19
N ASP A 7 -8.03 2.17 7.22
CA ASP A 7 -8.26 2.64 8.58
C ASP A 7 -8.12 4.18 8.63
N SER A 8 -8.83 4.79 9.58
CA SER A 8 -8.79 6.25 9.82
C SER A 8 -7.37 6.79 10.03
N ASN A 9 -6.48 6.01 10.64
CA ASN A 9 -5.09 6.39 10.91
C ASN A 9 -4.11 5.80 9.89
N PHE A 10 -4.60 5.30 8.75
CA PHE A 10 -3.76 4.70 7.73
C PHE A 10 -2.59 5.60 7.31
N GLN A 11 -1.41 4.99 7.23
CA GLN A 11 -0.19 5.61 6.71
C GLN A 11 0.52 4.67 5.73
N TYR A 12 1.00 5.22 4.63
CA TYR A 12 1.93 4.54 3.74
C TYR A 12 3.20 5.37 3.53
N LEU A 13 4.35 4.80 3.87
CA LEU A 13 5.65 5.45 3.71
C LEU A 13 6.27 5.11 2.36
N SER A 14 6.47 6.11 1.50
CA SER A 14 7.31 5.97 0.30
C SER A 14 8.62 6.74 0.48
N CYS A 15 9.54 6.64 -0.48
CA CYS A 15 10.87 7.28 -0.41
C CYS A 15 10.76 8.80 -0.25
N ASP A 16 9.89 9.41 -1.04
CA ASP A 16 9.83 10.88 -1.11
C ASP A 16 8.60 11.44 -0.36
N ILE A 17 7.57 10.62 -0.22
CA ILE A 17 6.24 11.08 0.18
C ILE A 17 5.56 10.08 1.11
N ASN A 18 5.02 10.57 2.22
CA ASN A 18 4.07 9.82 3.04
C ASN A 18 2.64 10.06 2.57
N TYR A 19 1.85 8.99 2.58
CA TYR A 19 0.44 8.98 2.21
C TYR A 19 -0.42 8.63 3.42
N SER A 20 -1.16 9.62 3.92
CA SER A 20 -2.30 9.37 4.80
C SER A 20 -3.47 8.76 4.02
N LYS A 21 -4.50 8.27 4.72
CA LYS A 21 -5.77 7.79 4.11
C LYS A 21 -6.27 8.71 3.00
N ASP A 22 -6.50 9.99 3.31
CA ASP A 22 -7.06 10.94 2.34
C ASP A 22 -6.16 11.13 1.12
N LYS A 23 -4.84 11.17 1.34
CA LYS A 23 -3.88 11.34 0.25
C LYS A 23 -3.82 10.10 -0.64
N ALA A 24 -3.86 8.90 -0.04
CA ALA A 24 -3.92 7.65 -0.78
C ALA A 24 -5.22 7.54 -1.59
N VAL A 25 -6.37 7.83 -0.98
CA VAL A 25 -7.68 7.80 -1.65
C VAL A 25 -7.73 8.81 -2.80
N ARG A 26 -7.31 10.05 -2.57
CA ARG A 26 -7.27 11.09 -3.62
C ARG A 26 -6.32 10.69 -4.75
N TYR A 27 -5.15 10.15 -4.42
CA TYR A 27 -4.21 9.67 -5.42
C TYR A 27 -4.81 8.53 -6.25
N LEU A 28 -5.40 7.51 -5.62
CA LEU A 28 -6.02 6.39 -6.32
C LEU A 28 -7.19 6.85 -7.19
N ALA A 29 -7.99 7.81 -6.71
CA ALA A 29 -9.09 8.40 -7.47
C ALA A 29 -8.61 9.28 -8.65
N SER A 30 -7.40 9.84 -8.58
CA SER A 30 -6.84 10.67 -9.65
C SER A 30 -6.13 9.88 -10.75
N GLN A 31 -6.04 8.55 -10.64
CA GLN A 31 -5.38 7.75 -11.66
C GLN A 31 -6.18 7.75 -12.97
N LYS A 32 -5.48 7.92 -14.10
CA LYS A 32 -6.10 7.93 -15.41
C LYS A 32 -6.61 6.54 -15.76
N GLU A 33 -7.75 6.50 -16.45
CA GLU A 33 -8.21 5.26 -17.08
C GLU A 33 -7.12 4.67 -17.96
N ASN A 34 -7.03 3.33 -17.98
CA ASN A 34 -6.01 2.57 -18.70
C ASN A 34 -4.56 2.76 -18.22
N THR A 35 -4.33 3.35 -17.04
CA THR A 35 -3.00 3.27 -16.42
C THR A 35 -2.65 1.82 -16.14
N LYS A 36 -1.52 1.35 -16.68
CA LYS A 36 -1.07 -0.04 -16.54
C LYS A 36 -0.19 -0.17 -15.30
N TYR A 37 -0.67 -0.94 -14.33
CA TYR A 37 0.12 -1.40 -13.21
C TYR A 37 0.28 -2.91 -13.28
N THR A 38 1.45 -3.39 -12.88
CA THR A 38 1.67 -4.83 -12.72
C THR A 38 2.03 -5.12 -11.28
N PHE A 39 1.28 -6.02 -10.66
CA PHE A 39 1.48 -6.46 -9.28
C PHE A 39 1.86 -7.94 -9.28
N TYR A 40 2.99 -8.27 -8.68
CA TYR A 40 3.39 -9.65 -8.41
C TYR A 40 3.39 -9.88 -6.91
N PHE A 41 2.58 -10.84 -6.46
CA PHE A 41 2.62 -11.29 -5.08
C PHE A 41 4.00 -11.90 -4.76
N LYS A 42 4.61 -11.48 -3.65
CA LYS A 42 5.94 -11.92 -3.24
C LYS A 42 5.91 -12.73 -1.95
N LYS A 43 5.18 -12.25 -0.93
CA LYS A 43 5.17 -12.86 0.41
C LYS A 43 3.87 -12.53 1.15
N LEU A 44 3.45 -13.46 1.99
CA LEU A 44 2.38 -13.30 2.98
C LEU A 44 2.92 -13.70 4.36
N ILE A 45 2.61 -12.88 5.37
CA ILE A 45 2.83 -13.22 6.78
C ILE A 45 1.48 -13.13 7.49
N LEU A 46 1.12 -14.19 8.20
CA LEU A 46 -0.13 -14.28 8.94
C LEU A 46 0.15 -14.24 10.45
N SER A 47 -0.65 -13.48 11.17
CA SER A 47 -0.71 -13.46 12.63
C SER A 47 -2.14 -13.18 13.08
N GLU A 48 -2.45 -13.42 14.35
CA GLU A 48 -3.82 -13.30 14.89
C GLU A 48 -4.44 -11.91 14.69
N ASN A 49 -3.62 -10.85 14.71
CA ASN A 49 -4.10 -9.46 14.67
C ASN A 49 -3.64 -8.71 13.40
N ARG A 50 -2.93 -9.37 12.49
CA ARG A 50 -2.30 -8.70 11.34
C ARG A 50 -1.99 -9.68 10.23
N ILE A 51 -2.31 -9.28 9.01
CA ILE A 51 -1.90 -9.91 7.76
C ILE A 51 -0.96 -8.95 7.03
N VAL A 52 0.22 -9.42 6.64
CA VAL A 52 1.20 -8.61 5.90
C VAL A 52 1.35 -9.16 4.50
N PHE A 53 1.05 -8.31 3.52
CA PHE A 53 1.27 -8.61 2.11
C PHE A 53 2.53 -7.90 1.63
N THR A 54 3.35 -8.60 0.85
CA THR A 54 4.44 -7.99 0.10
C THR A 54 4.21 -8.21 -1.39
N TYR A 55 4.24 -7.12 -2.15
CA TYR A 55 4.09 -7.12 -3.60
C TYR A 55 5.31 -6.48 -4.27
N LEU A 56 5.67 -6.99 -5.44
CA LEU A 56 6.47 -6.24 -6.40
C LEU A 56 5.53 -5.49 -7.33
N VAL A 57 5.72 -4.19 -7.45
CA VAL A 57 4.86 -3.28 -8.21
C VAL A 57 5.67 -2.61 -9.31
N PHE A 58 5.14 -2.63 -10.53
CA PHE A 58 5.66 -1.95 -11.71
C PHE A 58 4.62 -1.01 -12.29
N GLY A 59 5.07 0.05 -12.98
CA GLY A 59 4.18 1.07 -13.52
C GLY A 59 3.72 2.10 -12.49
N PHE A 60 4.35 2.11 -11.31
CA PHE A 60 4.12 3.08 -10.24
C PHE A 60 5.41 3.86 -9.99
N GLY A 61 5.42 5.18 -10.24
CA GLY A 61 6.63 6.00 -10.15
C GLY A 61 7.76 5.54 -11.09
N ASN A 62 9.02 5.83 -10.72
CA ASN A 62 10.19 5.42 -11.48
C ASN A 62 10.66 4.02 -11.07
N GLY A 63 10.22 2.99 -11.81
CA GLY A 63 10.82 1.66 -11.77
C GLY A 63 10.05 0.60 -10.98
N LYS A 64 10.81 -0.33 -10.38
CA LYS A 64 10.33 -1.50 -9.64
C LYS A 64 10.28 -1.18 -8.15
N ASN A 65 9.09 -1.27 -7.57
CA ASN A 65 8.84 -0.99 -6.16
C ASN A 65 8.49 -2.27 -5.39
N THR A 66 8.95 -2.39 -4.15
CA THR A 66 8.54 -3.47 -3.24
C THR A 66 7.62 -2.90 -2.18
N MET A 67 6.32 -3.09 -2.37
CA MET A 67 5.28 -2.56 -1.49
C MET A 67 4.96 -3.58 -0.40
N VAL A 68 4.97 -3.14 0.86
CA VAL A 68 4.51 -3.91 2.01
C VAL A 68 3.25 -3.25 2.55
N LEU A 69 2.20 -4.04 2.76
CA LEU A 69 0.91 -3.57 3.28
C LEU A 69 0.51 -4.42 4.48
N GLU A 70 -0.01 -3.75 5.50
CA GLU A 70 -0.54 -4.36 6.72
C GLU A 70 -2.04 -4.21 6.75
N PHE A 71 -2.71 -5.34 6.89
CA PHE A 71 -4.15 -5.48 6.94
C PHE A 71 -4.56 -6.03 8.29
N ASP A 72 -5.55 -5.41 8.91
CA ASP A 72 -6.17 -5.93 10.12
C ASP A 72 -7.39 -6.79 9.74
N PRO A 73 -7.35 -8.11 10.02
CA PRO A 73 -8.44 -9.02 9.68
C PRO A 73 -9.72 -8.79 10.48
N LYS A 74 -9.66 -8.10 11.63
CA LYS A 74 -10.85 -7.82 12.45
C LYS A 74 -11.65 -6.65 11.89
N SER A 75 -10.98 -5.56 11.55
CA SER A 75 -11.61 -4.38 10.94
C SER A 75 -11.85 -4.56 9.44
N GLY A 76 -11.08 -5.42 8.78
CA GLY A 76 -11.13 -5.59 7.33
C GLY A 76 -10.46 -4.43 6.58
N GLN A 77 -9.50 -3.74 7.22
CA GLN A 77 -8.91 -2.50 6.70
C GLN A 77 -7.39 -2.57 6.63
N LEU A 78 -6.82 -1.77 5.73
CA LEU A 78 -5.40 -1.48 5.67
C LEU A 78 -5.05 -0.46 6.75
N ASN A 79 -4.07 -0.79 7.59
CA ASN A 79 -3.63 0.05 8.71
C ASN A 79 -2.33 0.78 8.39
N TYR A 80 -1.43 0.12 7.67
CA TYR A 80 -0.10 0.65 7.42
C TYR A 80 0.48 0.07 6.14
N GLY A 81 1.48 0.74 5.59
CA GLY A 81 2.34 0.15 4.59
C GLY A 81 3.59 0.97 4.34
N TYR A 82 4.47 0.41 3.54
CA TYR A 82 5.71 1.10 3.17
C TYR A 82 6.29 0.52 1.88
N ASN A 83 7.10 1.33 1.21
CA ASN A 83 8.01 0.85 0.19
C ASN A 83 9.28 0.33 0.85
N GLN A 84 9.52 -0.97 0.77
CA GLN A 84 10.65 -1.64 1.41
C GLN A 84 12.00 -1.10 0.94
N GLN A 85 12.09 -0.52 -0.26
CA GLN A 85 13.33 0.08 -0.77
C GLN A 85 13.69 1.42 -0.13
N CYS A 86 12.77 2.00 0.65
CA CYS A 86 12.89 3.34 1.22
C CYS A 86 13.09 3.33 2.74
N ILE A 87 13.09 2.15 3.35
CA ILE A 87 13.45 2.01 4.76
C ILE A 87 14.97 1.92 4.81
N ASP A 88 15.61 3.07 4.99
CA ASP A 88 17.00 3.13 5.45
C ASP A 88 17.07 2.46 6.83
N TYR A 89 18.02 1.52 6.98
CA TYR A 89 18.42 0.97 8.29
C TYR A 89 19.43 1.90 8.95
#